data_AF-A0A1B6DJC8-F1
#
_entry.id   AF-A0A1B6DJC8-F1
#
_cell.length_a   1.000
_cell.length_b   1.000
_cell.length_c   1.000
_cell.angle_alpha   90.00
_cell.angle_beta   90.00
_cell.angle_gamma   90.00
#
_symmetry.space_group_name_H-M   'P 1'
#
loop_
_entity.id
_entity.type
_entity.pdbx_description
1 polymer ?
#
loop_
_entity_poly.entity_id
_entity_poly.type
_entity_poly.pdbx_seq_one_letter_code
_entity_poly.pdbx_strand_id
1 'polypeptide(L)'
;MFAQSKSHLLFAKKLQQSVTYSLRWKAGPNHWKNLEKKNKPIHLALNHFDDFYKNVFGKKWHSIRLGLLCPHKYCAIVNNYSDTEKIISSFENEGAFNLRNLFELQANKLTRRRKINSDEQGLDNIYKVERNLGSREKSNYEEKIVDQPNRNETDNQLLKTFT
;
A
#
# COMPACT_ATOMS: atom_id res chain seq x y z
N MET A 1 -111.48 0.49 -7.88
CA MET A 1 -111.53 1.21 -6.59
C MET A 1 -110.11 1.53 -6.17
N PHE A 2 -109.85 2.81 -5.90
CA PHE A 2 -108.53 3.39 -5.67
C PHE A 2 -107.94 2.95 -4.33
N ALA A 3 -106.67 2.55 -4.31
CA ALA A 3 -105.88 2.35 -3.10
C ALA A 3 -104.67 3.30 -3.13
N GLN A 4 -104.59 4.13 -2.10
CA GLN A 4 -103.47 5.02 -1.78
C GLN A 4 -102.19 4.25 -1.42
N SER A 5 -101.09 5.02 -1.44
CA SER A 5 -99.80 4.77 -0.78
C SER A 5 -98.76 4.00 -1.60
N LYS A 6 -97.72 4.74 -2.00
CA LYS A 6 -96.39 4.57 -1.41
C LYS A 6 -95.56 5.82 -1.66
N SER A 7 -95.34 6.52 -0.57
CA SER A 7 -94.30 7.52 -0.40
C SER A 7 -92.93 6.94 -0.75
N HIS A 8 -92.00 7.83 -1.04
CA HIS A 8 -90.57 7.57 -1.16
C HIS A 8 -90.15 6.59 -2.26
N LEU A 9 -89.69 7.15 -3.37
CA LEU A 9 -88.30 6.91 -3.75
C LEU A 9 -87.83 8.10 -4.59
N LEU A 10 -87.43 9.10 -3.82
CA LEU A 10 -86.49 10.13 -4.21
C LEU A 10 -85.38 9.50 -5.05
N PHE A 11 -85.36 9.86 -6.34
CA PHE A 11 -84.16 10.34 -7.01
C PHE A 11 -82.85 9.78 -6.48
N ALA A 12 -82.63 8.48 -6.63
CA ALA A 12 -81.30 7.91 -6.49
C ALA A 12 -80.50 8.23 -7.75
N LYS A 13 -80.14 9.51 -7.92
CA LYS A 13 -78.93 9.86 -8.67
C LYS A 13 -77.82 9.07 -8.00
N LYS A 14 -77.41 7.98 -8.64
CA LYS A 14 -76.17 7.31 -8.35
C LYS A 14 -75.07 8.32 -8.64
N LEU A 15 -74.78 9.17 -7.65
CA LEU A 15 -73.55 9.93 -7.58
C LEU A 15 -72.46 8.87 -7.52
N GLN A 16 -72.00 8.45 -8.71
CA GLN A 16 -70.67 7.89 -8.84
C GLN A 16 -69.78 8.97 -8.25
N GLN A 17 -69.31 8.74 -7.03
CA GLN A 17 -68.30 9.57 -6.41
C GLN A 17 -67.14 9.60 -7.40
N SER A 18 -66.98 10.71 -8.13
CA SER A 18 -65.86 10.94 -9.00
C SER A 18 -64.66 11.15 -8.10
N VAL A 19 -64.01 10.05 -7.74
CA VAL A 19 -62.71 10.11 -7.07
C VAL A 19 -61.74 10.69 -8.09
N THR A 20 -61.54 12.00 -8.03
CA THR A 20 -60.47 12.67 -8.77
C THR A 20 -59.16 12.32 -8.08
N TYR A 21 -58.53 11.24 -8.52
CA TYR A 21 -57.14 10.99 -8.16
C TYR A 21 -56.28 11.95 -8.98
N SER A 22 -55.32 12.61 -8.33
CA SER A 22 -54.34 13.43 -9.03
C SER A 22 -53.49 12.53 -9.92
N LEU A 23 -53.71 12.60 -11.24
CA LEU A 23 -52.83 11.98 -12.23
C LEU A 23 -51.48 12.68 -12.17
N ARG A 24 -50.46 11.97 -11.68
CA ARG A 24 -49.07 12.45 -11.77
C ARG A 24 -48.58 12.24 -13.18
N TRP A 25 -48.64 13.29 -13.99
CA TRP A 25 -48.05 13.30 -15.33
C TRP A 25 -46.56 12.98 -15.23
N LYS A 26 -46.16 11.83 -15.79
CA LYS A 26 -44.75 11.46 -15.84
C LYS A 26 -44.05 12.46 -16.76
N ALA A 27 -42.89 12.89 -16.29
CA ALA A 27 -41.95 13.69 -17.08
C ALA A 27 -41.79 13.08 -18.48
N GLY A 28 -42.01 13.88 -19.52
CA GLY A 28 -41.80 13.46 -20.90
C GLY A 28 -40.34 13.07 -21.17
N PRO A 29 -40.05 12.37 -22.28
CA PRO A 29 -38.71 11.87 -22.59
C PRO A 29 -37.62 12.96 -22.56
N ASN A 30 -37.96 14.18 -22.98
CA ASN A 30 -37.05 15.32 -23.08
C ASN A 30 -37.00 16.21 -21.81
N HIS A 31 -37.59 15.75 -20.71
CA HIS A 31 -37.50 16.48 -19.44
C HIS A 31 -36.07 16.36 -18.88
N TRP A 32 -35.48 17.47 -18.42
CA TRP A 32 -34.11 17.54 -17.88
C TRP A 32 -33.75 16.39 -16.92
N LYS A 33 -34.66 15.94 -16.05
CA LYS A 33 -34.44 14.82 -15.11
C LYS A 33 -34.26 13.46 -15.80
N ASN A 34 -34.91 13.26 -16.94
CA ASN A 34 -34.78 12.05 -17.74
C ASN A 34 -33.54 12.10 -18.65
N LEU A 35 -33.16 13.31 -19.08
CA LEU A 35 -31.94 13.55 -19.85
C LEU A 35 -30.67 13.51 -18.99
N GLU A 36 -30.79 13.82 -17.70
CA GLU A 36 -29.70 13.73 -16.74
C GLU A 36 -29.27 12.27 -16.56
N LYS A 37 -28.01 11.98 -16.89
CA LYS A 37 -27.43 10.66 -16.64
C LYS A 37 -27.35 10.44 -15.14
N LYS A 38 -28.18 9.54 -14.61
CA LYS A 38 -28.09 9.13 -13.20
C LYS A 38 -26.68 8.62 -12.91
N ASN A 39 -26.00 9.25 -11.95
CA ASN A 39 -24.75 8.74 -11.42
C ASN A 39 -25.01 7.36 -10.80
N LYS A 40 -24.46 6.31 -11.42
CA LYS A 40 -24.55 4.97 -10.86
C LYS A 40 -23.84 4.96 -9.50
N PRO A 41 -24.33 4.19 -8.51
CA PRO A 41 -23.68 4.09 -7.20
C PRO A 41 -22.20 3.67 -7.31
N ILE A 42 -21.86 2.88 -8.33
CA ILE A 42 -20.48 2.49 -8.66
C ILE A 42 -19.60 3.70 -8.96
N HIS A 43 -20.11 4.68 -9.72
CA HIS A 43 -19.35 5.91 -10.03
C HIS A 43 -19.17 6.78 -8.79
N LEU A 44 -20.19 6.87 -7.93
CA LEU A 44 -20.08 7.59 -6.66
C LEU A 44 -19.01 6.96 -5.75
N ALA A 45 -19.01 5.63 -5.64
CA ALA A 45 -18.00 4.90 -4.88
C ALA A 45 -16.59 5.08 -5.46
N LEU A 46 -16.45 5.05 -6.79
CA LEU A 46 -15.17 5.25 -7.46
C LEU A 46 -14.60 6.65 -7.24
N ASN A 47 -15.45 7.68 -7.23
CA ASN A 47 -15.05 9.05 -6.92
C ASN A 47 -14.58 9.16 -5.46
N HIS A 48 -15.35 8.61 -4.53
CA HIS A 48 -14.97 8.59 -3.11
C HIS A 48 -13.63 7.86 -2.88
N PHE A 49 -13.38 6.76 -3.60
CA PHE A 49 -12.09 6.08 -3.54
C PHE A 49 -10.95 6.93 -4.10
N ASP A 50 -11.17 7.65 -5.20
CA ASP A 50 -10.17 8.56 -5.74
C ASP A 50 -9.85 9.72 -4.79
N ASP A 51 -10.84 10.28 -4.11
CA ASP A 51 -10.61 11.40 -3.20
C ASP A 51 -9.83 10.97 -1.96
N PHE A 52 -10.20 9.83 -1.35
CA PHE A 52 -9.59 9.35 -0.12
C PHE A 52 -8.23 8.66 -0.35
N TYR A 53 -8.19 7.65 -1.22
CA TYR A 53 -7.02 6.78 -1.34
C TYR A 53 -5.89 7.39 -2.18
N LYS A 54 -6.19 8.38 -3.03
CA LYS A 54 -5.14 9.15 -3.72
C LYS A 54 -4.25 9.91 -2.73
N ASN A 55 -4.82 10.44 -1.64
CA ASN A 55 -4.03 11.11 -0.62
C ASN A 55 -3.14 10.11 0.17
N VAL A 56 -3.68 8.93 0.50
CA VAL A 56 -2.96 7.90 1.28
C VAL A 56 -1.83 7.24 0.49
N PHE A 57 -2.09 6.85 -0.76
CA PHE A 57 -1.13 6.07 -1.57
C PHE A 57 -0.38 6.90 -2.61
N GLY A 58 -0.75 8.17 -2.79
CA GLY A 58 -0.12 9.10 -3.72
C GLY A 58 -0.06 8.53 -5.15
N LYS A 59 1.16 8.47 -5.70
CA LYS A 59 1.40 7.97 -7.07
C LYS A 59 1.01 6.49 -7.25
N LYS A 60 1.05 5.67 -6.19
CA LYS A 60 0.70 4.23 -6.25
C LYS A 60 -0.79 3.97 -6.36
N TRP A 61 -1.64 4.98 -6.08
CA TRP A 61 -3.09 4.81 -6.13
C TRP A 61 -3.58 4.34 -7.50
N HIS A 62 -3.04 4.86 -8.60
CA HIS A 62 -3.46 4.46 -9.95
C HIS A 62 -3.24 2.95 -10.20
N SER A 63 -2.11 2.38 -9.76
CA SER A 63 -1.88 0.94 -9.85
C SER A 63 -2.83 0.12 -8.98
N ILE A 64 -3.17 0.62 -7.79
CA ILE A 64 -4.11 -0.05 -6.88
C ILE A 64 -5.51 -0.02 -7.48
N ARG A 65 -5.96 1.15 -7.98
CA ARG A 65 -7.24 1.33 -8.65
C ARG A 65 -7.38 0.39 -9.86
N LEU A 66 -6.33 0.28 -10.67
CA LEU A 66 -6.30 -0.71 -11.76
C LEU A 66 -6.47 -2.13 -11.24
N GLY A 67 -5.76 -2.50 -10.17
CA GLY A 67 -5.92 -3.81 -9.52
C GLY A 67 -7.32 -4.09 -8.99
N LEU A 68 -8.03 -3.07 -8.50
CA LEU A 68 -9.42 -3.19 -8.02
C LEU A 68 -10.44 -3.36 -9.16
N LEU A 69 -10.15 -2.79 -10.34
CA LEU A 69 -11.02 -2.86 -11.51
C LEU A 69 -10.75 -4.10 -12.37
N CYS A 70 -9.58 -4.73 -12.21
CA CYS A 70 -9.24 -5.98 -12.88
C CYS A 70 -9.93 -7.19 -12.22
N PRO A 71 -10.06 -8.31 -12.96
CA PRO A 71 -10.51 -9.58 -12.38
C PRO A 71 -9.65 -10.00 -11.20
N HIS A 72 -10.30 -10.46 -10.12
CA HIS A 72 -9.62 -10.88 -8.91
C HIS A 72 -8.87 -12.20 -9.11
N LYS A 73 -7.68 -12.30 -8.53
CA LYS A 73 -6.93 -13.56 -8.44
C LYS A 73 -7.38 -14.32 -7.21
N TYR A 74 -7.87 -15.54 -7.39
CA TYR A 74 -8.33 -16.39 -6.30
C TYR A 74 -7.18 -17.26 -5.75
N CYS A 75 -7.30 -17.64 -4.48
CA CYS A 75 -6.42 -18.58 -3.81
C CYS A 75 -7.26 -19.72 -3.25
N ALA A 76 -6.78 -20.96 -3.40
CA ALA A 76 -7.39 -22.11 -2.75
C ALA A 76 -6.92 -22.20 -1.29
N ILE A 77 -7.85 -22.48 -0.38
CA ILE A 77 -7.56 -22.83 1.01
C ILE A 77 -7.85 -24.31 1.16
N VAL A 78 -6.83 -25.09 1.51
CA VAL A 78 -6.96 -26.53 1.68
C VAL A 78 -7.69 -26.81 3.00
N ASN A 79 -8.67 -27.70 2.96
CA ASN A 79 -9.36 -28.17 4.16
C ASN A 79 -8.49 -29.21 4.88
N ASN A 80 -8.08 -28.90 6.10
CA ASN A 80 -7.23 -29.77 6.93
C ASN A 80 -7.91 -31.08 7.35
N TYR A 81 -9.24 -31.16 7.30
CA TYR A 81 -10.00 -32.39 7.61
C TYR A 81 -10.17 -33.32 6.40
N SER A 82 -9.56 -32.97 5.26
CA SER A 82 -9.56 -33.79 4.06
C SER A 82 -8.18 -34.42 3.82
N ASP A 83 -8.05 -35.17 2.74
CA ASP A 83 -6.77 -35.72 2.29
C ASP A 83 -5.90 -34.61 1.69
N THR A 84 -5.18 -33.91 2.59
CA THR A 84 -4.42 -32.71 2.26
C THR A 84 -3.30 -32.98 1.26
N GLU A 85 -2.56 -34.08 1.41
CA GLU A 85 -1.43 -34.42 0.55
C GLU A 85 -1.89 -34.65 -0.90
N LYS A 86 -2.99 -35.39 -1.07
CA LYS A 86 -3.57 -35.63 -2.39
C LYS A 86 -4.05 -34.35 -3.05
N ILE A 87 -4.73 -33.47 -2.30
CA ILE A 87 -5.24 -32.19 -2.81
C ILE A 87 -4.08 -31.26 -3.20
N ILE A 88 -3.05 -31.15 -2.34
CA ILE A 88 -1.87 -30.33 -2.61
C ILE A 88 -1.17 -30.82 -3.86
N SER A 89 -0.93 -32.14 -3.98
CA SER A 89 -0.31 -32.70 -5.18
C SER A 89 -1.13 -32.44 -6.44
N SER A 90 -2.46 -32.57 -6.37
CA SER A 90 -3.34 -32.24 -7.51
C SER A 90 -3.21 -30.78 -7.93
N PHE A 91 -3.23 -29.85 -6.97
CA PHE A 91 -3.07 -28.43 -7.26
C PHE A 91 -1.68 -28.09 -7.81
N GLU A 92 -0.62 -28.69 -7.28
CA GLU A 92 0.74 -28.51 -7.80
C GLU A 92 0.88 -29.06 -9.22
N ASN A 93 0.23 -30.19 -9.54
CA ASN A 93 0.18 -30.75 -10.90
C ASN A 93 -0.59 -29.84 -11.87
N GLU A 94 -1.61 -29.12 -11.39
CA GLU A 94 -2.32 -28.08 -12.16
C GLU A 94 -1.51 -26.77 -12.28
N GLY A 95 -0.34 -26.68 -11.64
CA GLY A 95 0.55 -25.51 -11.67
C GLY A 95 0.28 -24.47 -10.59
N ALA A 96 -0.50 -24.81 -9.56
CA ALA A 96 -0.62 -23.97 -8.37
C ALA A 96 0.66 -24.03 -7.53
N PHE A 97 0.89 -22.97 -6.75
CA PHE A 97 2.05 -22.86 -5.87
C PHE A 97 1.61 -22.60 -4.44
N ASN A 98 2.30 -23.22 -3.48
CA ASN A 98 2.11 -22.88 -2.08
C ASN A 98 2.66 -21.48 -1.79
N LEU A 99 1.74 -20.54 -1.51
CA LEU A 99 2.07 -19.15 -1.23
C LEU A 99 2.98 -18.98 -0.02
N ARG A 100 2.84 -19.80 1.02
CA ARG A 100 3.68 -19.70 2.23
C ARG A 100 5.14 -19.94 1.88
N ASN A 101 5.41 -21.03 1.17
CA ASN A 101 6.77 -21.37 0.73
C ASN A 101 7.36 -20.23 -0.12
N LEU A 102 6.56 -19.66 -1.03
CA LEU A 102 6.98 -18.54 -1.86
C LEU A 102 7.35 -17.30 -1.03
N PHE A 103 6.53 -16.95 -0.03
CA PHE A 103 6.79 -15.81 0.85
C PHE A 103 8.04 -16.03 1.72
N GLU A 104 8.23 -17.23 2.25
CA GLU A 104 9.40 -17.57 3.07
C GLU A 104 10.70 -17.49 2.25
N LEU A 105 10.70 -18.04 1.03
CA LEU A 105 11.83 -17.90 0.11
C LEU A 105 12.18 -16.44 -0.17
N GLN A 106 11.16 -15.59 -0.31
CA GLN A 106 11.37 -14.17 -0.60
C GLN A 106 11.82 -13.37 0.62
N ALA A 107 11.28 -13.68 1.79
CA ALA A 107 11.74 -13.12 3.06
C ALA A 107 13.21 -13.47 3.31
N ASN A 108 13.60 -14.74 3.10
CA ASN A 108 14.96 -15.22 3.26
C ASN A 108 15.95 -14.54 2.28
N LYS A 109 15.52 -14.23 1.05
CA LYS A 109 16.35 -13.46 0.10
C LYS A 109 16.56 -12.02 0.58
N LEU A 110 15.54 -11.39 1.15
CA LEU A 110 15.63 -10.02 1.66
C LEU A 110 16.53 -9.93 2.91
N THR A 111 16.39 -10.88 3.84
CA THR A 111 17.25 -10.94 5.03
C THR A 111 18.71 -11.18 4.65
N ARG A 112 18.97 -12.10 3.71
CA ARG A 112 20.33 -12.33 3.18
C ARG A 112 20.92 -11.07 2.56
N ARG A 113 20.15 -10.36 1.72
CA ARG A 113 20.61 -9.10 1.12
C ARG A 113 20.94 -8.04 2.17
N ARG A 114 20.12 -7.91 3.21
CA ARG A 114 20.39 -6.97 4.32
C ARG A 114 21.68 -7.32 5.04
N LYS A 115 21.94 -8.60 5.32
CA LYS A 115 23.16 -9.06 5.98
C LYS A 115 24.41 -8.78 5.14
N ILE A 116 24.37 -9.09 3.84
CA ILE A 116 25.47 -8.78 2.92
C ILE A 116 25.77 -7.28 2.93
N ASN A 117 24.74 -6.44 2.82
CA ASN A 117 24.92 -4.99 2.85
C ASN A 117 25.52 -4.49 4.17
N SER A 118 25.13 -5.06 5.32
CA SER A 118 25.72 -4.70 6.61
C SER A 118 27.17 -5.16 6.74
N ASP A 119 27.50 -6.33 6.20
CA ASP A 119 28.86 -6.88 6.21
C ASP A 119 29.78 -6.02 5.32
N GLU A 120 29.32 -5.60 4.13
CA GLU A 120 30.03 -4.65 3.25
C GLU A 120 30.28 -3.30 3.92
N GLN A 121 29.26 -2.74 4.60
CA GLN A 121 29.42 -1.51 5.39
C GLN A 121 30.42 -1.70 6.54
N GLY A 122 30.41 -2.86 7.20
CA GLY A 122 31.36 -3.22 8.24
C GLY A 122 32.80 -3.26 7.73
N LEU A 123 33.02 -3.89 6.58
CA LEU A 123 34.32 -3.97 5.92
C LEU A 123 34.84 -2.57 5.53
N ASP A 124 34.02 -1.72 4.93
CA ASP A 124 34.40 -0.34 4.59
C ASP A 124 34.84 0.46 5.82
N ASN A 125 34.15 0.28 6.94
CA ASN A 125 34.53 0.92 8.21
C ASN A 125 35.89 0.41 8.71
N ILE A 126 36.14 -0.90 8.65
CA ILE A 126 37.43 -1.50 9.03
C ILE A 126 38.56 -0.94 8.16
N TYR A 127 38.40 -0.95 6.84
CA TYR A 127 39.40 -0.39 5.91
C TYR A 127 39.69 1.09 6.17
N LYS A 128 38.67 1.87 6.53
CA LYS A 128 38.85 3.29 6.88
C LYS A 128 39.63 3.46 8.17
N VAL A 129 39.39 2.62 9.19
CA VAL A 129 40.11 2.63 10.46
C VAL A 129 41.58 2.25 10.25
N GLU A 130 41.87 1.18 9.49
CA GLU A 130 43.24 0.74 9.18
C GLU A 130 44.06 1.85 8.51
N ARG A 131 43.46 2.55 7.53
CA ARG A 131 44.11 3.68 6.86
C ARG A 131 44.44 4.82 7.83
N ASN A 132 43.52 5.15 8.75
CA ASN A 132 43.73 6.19 9.74
C ASN A 132 44.79 5.80 10.77
N LEU A 133 44.83 4.53 11.20
CA LEU A 133 45.85 4.01 12.10
C LEU A 133 47.25 4.13 11.50
N GLY A 134 47.43 3.66 10.27
CA GLY A 134 48.73 3.76 9.58
C GLY A 134 49.17 5.22 9.37
N SER A 135 48.22 6.14 9.15
CA SER A 135 48.51 7.57 9.07
C SER A 135 48.97 8.14 10.42
N ARG A 136 48.35 7.69 11.52
CA ARG A 136 48.70 8.12 12.89
C ARG A 136 50.01 7.52 13.38
N GLU A 137 50.30 6.27 13.02
CA GLU A 137 51.60 5.65 13.30
C GLU A 137 52.72 6.46 12.65
N LYS A 138 52.58 6.82 11.37
CA LYS A 138 53.56 7.68 10.67
C LYS A 138 53.79 9.01 11.39
N SER A 139 52.73 9.73 11.77
CA SER A 139 52.88 11.00 12.50
C SER A 139 53.60 10.83 13.84
N ASN A 140 53.30 9.75 14.58
CA ASN A 140 53.98 9.46 15.85
C ASN A 140 55.47 9.13 15.67
N TYR A 141 55.86 8.49 14.57
CA TYR A 141 57.28 8.27 14.26
C TYR A 141 57.99 9.57 13.89
N GLU A 142 57.35 10.43 13.11
CA GLU A 142 57.91 11.74 12.73
C GLU A 142 58.11 12.66 13.95
N GLU A 143 57.14 12.75 14.87
CA GLU A 143 57.29 13.50 16.12
C GLU A 143 58.46 12.97 16.99
N LYS A 144 58.59 11.64 17.12
CA LYS A 144 59.70 11.04 17.89
C LYS A 144 61.08 11.27 17.29
N ILE A 145 61.18 11.57 15.99
CA ILE A 145 62.45 11.92 15.33
C ILE A 145 62.83 13.38 15.65
N VAL A 146 61.86 14.27 15.83
CA VAL A 146 62.09 15.69 16.18
C VAL A 146 62.50 15.87 17.64
N ASP A 147 61.99 15.04 18.55
CA ASP A 147 62.28 15.10 19.99
C ASP A 147 63.63 14.47 20.40
N GLN A 148 64.35 13.81 19.48
CA GLN A 148 65.70 13.34 19.80
C GLN A 148 66.66 14.54 19.77
N PRO A 149 67.37 14.85 20.87
CA PRO A 149 68.31 15.97 20.89
C PRO A 149 69.35 15.77 19.79
N ASN A 150 69.49 16.78 18.95
CA ASN A 150 70.45 16.78 17.85
C ASN A 150 71.86 16.61 18.44
N ARG A 151 72.45 15.41 18.29
CA ARG A 151 73.78 15.08 18.85
C ARG A 151 74.87 16.06 18.41
N ASN A 152 74.63 16.76 17.31
CA ASN A 152 75.53 17.74 16.73
C ASN A 152 75.56 19.07 17.53
N GLU A 153 74.54 19.38 18.33
CA GLU A 153 74.53 20.58 19.19
C GLU A 153 75.18 20.34 20.56
N THR A 154 75.05 19.14 21.12
CA THR A 154 75.68 18.76 22.40
C THR A 154 77.21 18.72 22.31
N ASP A 155 77.74 18.26 21.18
CA ASP A 155 79.19 18.16 20.95
C ASP A 155 79.84 19.56 20.82
N ASN A 156 79.11 20.54 20.27
CA ASN A 156 79.56 21.93 20.16
C ASN A 156 79.46 22.72 21.48
N GLN A 157 78.60 22.30 22.41
CA GLN A 157 78.53 22.88 23.76
C GLN A 157 79.66 22.38 24.66
N LEU A 158 80.02 21.09 24.56
CA LEU A 158 81.16 20.52 25.29
C LEU A 158 82.50 21.15 24.85
N LEU A 159 82.68 21.45 23.56
CA LEU A 159 83.89 22.08 23.06
C LEU A 159 84.07 23.54 23.52
N LYS A 160 82.98 24.26 23.83
CA LYS A 160 83.03 25.65 24.33
C LYS A 160 83.38 25.76 25.81
N THR A 161 83.23 24.69 26.59
CA THR A 161 83.61 24.67 28.01
C THR A 161 85.09 24.34 28.24
N PHE A 162 85.83 23.93 27.19
CA PHE A 162 87.25 23.57 27.25
C PHE A 162 88.21 24.63 26.67
N THR A 163 87.72 25.85 26.43
CA THR A 163 88.53 27.05 26.10
C THR A 163 88.29 28.11 27.14
#